data_AF-A0A9P7KF87-F1
#
_entry.id   AF-A0A9P7KF87-F1
#
_cell.length_a   1.000
_cell.length_b   1.000
_cell.length_c   1.000
_cell.angle_alpha   90.00
_cell.angle_beta   90.00
_cell.angle_gamma   90.00
#
_symmetry.space_group_name_H-M   'P 1'
#
loop_
_entity.id
_entity.type
_entity.pdbx_description
1 polymer ?
#
loop_
_entity_poly.entity_id
_entity_poly.type
_entity_poly.pdbx_seq_one_letter_code
_entity_poly.pdbx_strand_id
1 'polypeptide(L)'
;MGSNTSTPHPKLHAAAFTHPAIDNHAHPLLRSSTHPDLPFEGLISEASGDALTSDAPHTLAFYRAATQLASLFGLPHKGSSQETWDAIKAKRAELEYTELCRRSFEPTGIQCILIDDGLGVRDIVHEIPWHDQFTHSPAKRVVRIEVVAEEILTEIFATLNSSPSKEDLRHGITLFLAKLHEALDLSAADPEVTAFKSVVAYRSGLAVYAAAVEEDLEELIAAFQNIHERHIGSDKVRLQEKVLNDRVVCVALQTSASCGKPESYYLGTLQGRQALYDVLSETVHAGEITEAVAVEIVENALFHNANRIYNLGLEPHTQAQR
;
A
#
# COMPACT_ATOMS: atom_id res chain seq x y z
N MET A 1 21.36 -36.50 -22.22
CA MET A 1 20.47 -37.31 -21.36
C MET A 1 19.83 -36.34 -20.38
N GLY A 2 18.59 -35.91 -20.68
CA GLY A 2 17.92 -34.85 -19.93
C GLY A 2 17.47 -35.37 -18.57
N SER A 3 17.94 -34.72 -17.50
CA SER A 3 17.46 -34.94 -16.14
C SER A 3 16.01 -34.48 -16.05
N ASN A 4 15.09 -35.43 -16.13
CA ASN A 4 13.68 -35.22 -15.85
C ASN A 4 13.55 -35.07 -14.32
N THR A 5 13.89 -33.89 -13.78
CA THR A 5 13.66 -33.61 -12.37
C THR A 5 12.17 -33.44 -12.20
N SER A 6 11.50 -34.50 -11.75
CA SER A 6 10.12 -34.42 -11.30
C SER A 6 10.08 -33.31 -10.26
N THR A 7 9.42 -32.23 -10.63
CA THR A 7 8.82 -31.28 -9.72
C THR A 7 8.52 -31.96 -8.37
N PRO A 8 9.33 -31.74 -7.32
CA PRO A 8 8.98 -32.16 -5.97
C PRO A 8 7.61 -31.60 -5.72
N HIS A 9 6.72 -32.41 -5.15
CA HIS A 9 5.31 -32.09 -4.93
C HIS A 9 4.57 -31.42 -6.13
N PRO A 10 3.63 -32.07 -6.80
CA PRO A 10 3.00 -31.45 -7.98
C PRO A 10 1.85 -30.49 -7.64
N LYS A 11 1.17 -30.66 -6.49
CA LYS A 11 -0.12 -30.01 -6.25
C LYS A 11 -0.04 -28.58 -5.67
N LEU A 12 1.05 -28.06 -5.06
CA LEU A 12 1.37 -26.65 -4.62
C LEU A 12 2.28 -26.02 -5.58
N HIS A 13 2.96 -26.79 -6.42
CA HIS A 13 3.40 -26.15 -7.61
C HIS A 13 2.22 -25.70 -8.41
N ALA A 14 1.33 -26.63 -8.73
CA ALA A 14 0.19 -26.32 -9.59
C ALA A 14 -0.51 -25.08 -9.09
N ALA A 15 -0.39 -24.82 -7.81
CA ALA A 15 -1.39 -24.12 -7.15
C ALA A 15 -0.79 -22.81 -6.54
N ALA A 16 0.40 -22.80 -5.97
CA ALA A 16 1.11 -21.54 -5.67
C ALA A 16 1.32 -20.68 -6.93
N PHE A 17 1.28 -21.29 -8.13
CA PHE A 17 1.46 -20.63 -9.41
C PHE A 17 0.20 -20.50 -10.27
N THR A 18 -0.97 -21.00 -9.84
CA THR A 18 -2.23 -20.81 -10.61
C THR A 18 -3.43 -20.38 -9.80
N HIS A 19 -3.37 -20.35 -8.46
CA HIS A 19 -4.46 -19.76 -7.69
C HIS A 19 -4.58 -18.28 -8.01
N PRO A 20 -5.80 -17.76 -8.21
CA PRO A 20 -6.00 -16.33 -8.31
C PRO A 20 -5.59 -15.62 -7.02
N ALA A 21 -4.94 -14.48 -7.17
CA ALA A 21 -4.55 -13.63 -6.05
C ALA A 21 -5.47 -12.41 -5.94
N ILE A 22 -5.75 -11.96 -4.71
CA ILE A 22 -6.27 -10.62 -4.47
C ILE A 22 -5.10 -9.76 -3.99
N ASP A 23 -4.76 -8.75 -4.78
CA ASP A 23 -3.77 -7.76 -4.37
C ASP A 23 -4.45 -6.79 -3.39
N ASN A 24 -4.17 -6.96 -2.10
CA ASN A 24 -4.89 -6.27 -1.04
C ASN A 24 -4.43 -4.83 -0.79
N HIS A 25 -3.38 -4.37 -1.49
CA HIS A 25 -2.92 -2.99 -1.42
C HIS A 25 -2.04 -2.62 -2.61
N ALA A 26 -2.63 -1.89 -3.56
CA ALA A 26 -1.92 -1.30 -4.68
C ALA A 26 -2.23 0.20 -4.81
N HIS A 27 -1.57 0.85 -5.76
CA HIS A 27 -1.85 2.22 -6.18
C HIS A 27 -2.30 2.26 -7.64
N PRO A 28 -3.05 3.31 -8.03
CA PRO A 28 -3.43 3.50 -9.42
C PRO A 28 -2.23 3.52 -10.37
N LEU A 29 -2.40 2.93 -11.55
CA LEU A 29 -1.44 2.99 -12.65
C LEU A 29 -1.40 4.42 -13.24
N LEU A 30 -0.21 4.81 -13.71
CA LEU A 30 0.02 6.10 -14.36
C LEU A 30 -0.80 6.23 -15.65
N ARG A 31 -1.17 7.45 -16.03
CA ARG A 31 -1.72 7.72 -17.36
C ARG A 31 -0.65 7.58 -18.42
N SER A 32 -1.03 7.15 -19.62
CA SER A 32 -0.11 7.05 -20.76
C SER A 32 0.59 8.38 -21.08
N SER A 33 -0.07 9.52 -20.82
CA SER A 33 0.49 10.86 -21.05
C SER A 33 1.59 11.27 -20.08
N THR A 34 1.65 10.68 -18.88
CA THR A 34 2.58 11.04 -17.80
C THR A 34 3.59 9.93 -17.49
N HIS A 35 3.32 8.71 -17.95
CA HIS A 35 4.22 7.57 -17.88
C HIS A 35 5.64 7.84 -18.42
N PRO A 36 5.85 8.61 -19.52
CA PRO A 36 7.19 8.86 -20.06
C PRO A 36 8.05 9.80 -19.20
N ASP A 37 7.44 10.58 -18.31
CA ASP A 37 8.12 11.68 -17.59
C ASP A 37 8.78 11.25 -16.28
N LEU A 38 8.52 10.01 -15.81
CA LEU A 38 9.06 9.47 -14.57
C LEU A 38 10.20 8.48 -14.85
N PRO A 39 11.33 8.55 -14.11
CA PRO A 39 12.39 7.56 -14.23
C PRO A 39 11.88 6.15 -13.97
N PHE A 40 12.18 5.23 -14.88
CA PHE A 40 11.74 3.84 -14.75
C PHE A 40 12.31 3.15 -13.51
N GLU A 41 13.44 3.64 -13.01
CA GLU A 41 14.07 3.25 -11.75
C GLU A 41 13.16 3.41 -10.53
N GLY A 42 12.12 4.28 -10.60
CA GLY A 42 11.11 4.40 -9.54
C GLY A 42 10.37 3.08 -9.25
N LEU A 43 10.40 2.12 -10.19
CA LEU A 43 9.86 0.77 -9.98
C LEU A 43 10.60 -0.02 -8.89
N ILE A 44 11.90 0.26 -8.69
CA ILE A 44 12.79 -0.56 -7.86
C ILE A 44 13.29 0.17 -6.61
N SER A 45 13.01 1.47 -6.48
CA SER A 45 13.50 2.29 -5.38
C SER A 45 12.61 3.52 -5.19
N GLU A 46 12.36 3.86 -3.92
CA GLU A 46 11.71 5.11 -3.50
C GLU A 46 12.68 6.30 -3.44
N ALA A 47 13.94 6.10 -3.86
CA ALA A 47 14.94 7.17 -3.93
C ALA A 47 14.53 8.26 -4.94
N SER A 48 15.22 9.40 -4.90
CA SER A 48 15.02 10.52 -5.84
C SER A 48 16.35 11.06 -6.35
N GLY A 49 16.33 11.74 -7.50
CA GLY A 49 17.52 12.36 -8.08
C GLY A 49 18.61 11.32 -8.42
N ASP A 50 19.87 11.67 -8.21
CA ASP A 50 21.00 10.80 -8.56
C ASP A 50 20.99 9.46 -7.80
N ALA A 51 20.47 9.44 -6.57
CA ALA A 51 20.30 8.20 -5.82
C ALA A 51 19.32 7.22 -6.50
N LEU A 52 18.35 7.74 -7.26
CA LEU A 52 17.44 6.93 -8.05
C LEU A 52 18.06 6.50 -9.38
N THR A 53 18.68 7.44 -10.10
CA THR A 53 19.12 7.19 -11.49
C THR A 53 20.50 6.58 -11.60
N SER A 54 21.37 6.79 -10.61
CA SER A 54 22.77 6.35 -10.61
C SER A 54 23.04 5.23 -9.60
N ASP A 55 22.43 5.27 -8.41
CA ASP A 55 22.73 4.29 -7.35
C ASP A 55 21.75 3.10 -7.34
N ALA A 56 20.46 3.32 -7.57
CA ALA A 56 19.47 2.24 -7.59
C ALA A 56 19.80 1.10 -8.57
N PRO A 57 20.38 1.35 -9.77
CA PRO A 57 20.86 0.32 -10.69
C PRO A 57 22.00 -0.59 -10.19
N HIS A 58 22.41 -0.45 -8.93
CA HIS A 58 23.40 -1.30 -8.27
C HIS A 58 22.82 -2.08 -7.08
N THR A 59 21.51 -2.01 -6.87
CA THR A 59 20.82 -2.70 -5.78
C THR A 59 20.39 -4.11 -6.17
N LEU A 60 20.18 -4.99 -5.18
CA LEU A 60 19.62 -6.32 -5.43
C LEU A 60 18.24 -6.25 -6.10
N ALA A 61 17.43 -5.24 -5.78
CA ALA A 61 16.12 -5.01 -6.40
C ALA A 61 16.27 -4.81 -7.91
N PHE A 62 17.23 -3.99 -8.35
CA PHE A 62 17.55 -3.81 -9.76
C PHE A 62 17.92 -5.12 -10.45
N TYR A 63 18.90 -5.87 -9.92
CA TYR A 63 19.38 -7.08 -10.57
C TYR A 63 18.27 -8.13 -10.75
N ARG A 64 17.38 -8.26 -9.75
CA ARG A 64 16.21 -9.13 -9.82
C ARG A 64 15.21 -8.62 -10.84
N ALA A 65 14.85 -7.33 -10.80
CA ALA A 65 13.89 -6.74 -11.72
C ALA A 65 14.36 -6.83 -13.18
N ALA A 66 15.63 -6.51 -13.46
CA ALA A 66 16.21 -6.61 -14.81
C ALA A 66 16.10 -8.04 -15.36
N THR A 67 16.36 -9.05 -14.53
CA THR A 67 16.24 -10.46 -14.93
C THR A 67 14.79 -10.85 -15.18
N GLN A 68 13.89 -10.54 -14.25
CA GLN A 68 12.47 -10.94 -14.35
C GLN A 68 11.76 -10.22 -15.52
N LEU A 69 12.01 -8.93 -15.69
CA LEU A 69 11.42 -8.14 -16.77
C LEU A 69 12.00 -8.53 -18.12
N ALA A 70 13.29 -8.85 -18.23
CA ALA A 70 13.82 -9.36 -19.50
C ALA A 70 13.13 -10.66 -19.92
N SER A 71 12.86 -11.57 -18.97
CA SER A 71 12.08 -12.78 -19.25
C SER A 71 10.66 -12.45 -19.70
N LEU A 72 9.97 -11.54 -18.99
CA LEU A 72 8.62 -11.07 -19.35
C LEU A 72 8.56 -10.47 -20.76
N PHE A 73 9.56 -9.68 -21.14
CA PHE A 73 9.64 -9.03 -22.45
C PHE A 73 10.24 -9.93 -23.55
N GLY A 74 10.68 -11.15 -23.22
CA GLY A 74 11.30 -12.07 -24.17
C GLY A 74 12.67 -11.60 -24.66
N LEU A 75 13.37 -10.82 -23.84
CA LEU A 75 14.69 -10.28 -24.14
C LEU A 75 15.78 -11.25 -23.69
N PRO A 76 16.89 -11.37 -24.45
CA PRO A 76 17.98 -12.27 -24.08
C PRO A 76 18.70 -11.80 -22.81
N HIS A 77 19.00 -12.72 -21.91
CA HIS A 77 19.89 -12.48 -20.76
C HIS A 77 21.37 -12.54 -21.17
N LYS A 78 21.75 -11.80 -22.22
CA LYS A 78 23.11 -11.76 -22.75
C LYS A 78 23.65 -10.34 -22.60
N GLY A 79 24.58 -10.15 -21.69
CA GLY A 79 25.19 -8.85 -21.40
C GLY A 79 25.17 -8.51 -19.91
N SER A 80 25.57 -7.27 -19.60
CA SER A 80 25.43 -6.72 -18.26
C SER A 80 23.96 -6.44 -17.91
N SER A 81 23.65 -6.35 -16.62
CA SER A 81 22.30 -5.99 -16.18
C SER A 81 21.88 -4.58 -16.63
N GLN A 82 22.84 -3.68 -16.84
CA GLN A 82 22.57 -2.35 -17.40
C GLN A 82 22.14 -2.42 -18.87
N GLU A 83 22.87 -3.16 -19.71
CA GLU A 83 22.47 -3.39 -21.10
C GLU A 83 21.09 -4.06 -21.20
N THR A 84 20.81 -4.98 -20.28
CA THR A 84 19.50 -5.62 -20.16
C THR A 84 18.41 -4.60 -19.80
N TRP A 85 18.69 -3.70 -18.86
CA TRP A 85 17.75 -2.66 -18.44
C TRP A 85 17.45 -1.66 -19.56
N ASP A 86 18.47 -1.24 -20.30
CA ASP A 86 18.30 -0.33 -21.44
C ASP A 86 17.48 -0.99 -22.56
N ALA A 87 17.70 -2.29 -22.82
CA ALA A 87 16.87 -3.06 -23.74
C ALA A 87 15.41 -3.18 -23.26
N ILE A 88 15.17 -3.34 -21.95
CA ILE A 88 13.82 -3.33 -21.36
C ILE A 88 13.16 -1.96 -21.59
N LYS A 89 13.86 -0.86 -21.31
CA LYS A 89 13.35 0.50 -21.55
C LYS A 89 12.98 0.72 -23.01
N ALA A 90 13.86 0.34 -23.93
CA ALA A 90 13.60 0.42 -25.37
C ALA A 90 12.36 -0.41 -25.76
N LYS A 91 12.26 -1.66 -25.29
CA LYS A 91 11.13 -2.53 -25.61
C LYS A 91 9.81 -1.99 -25.05
N ARG A 92 9.82 -1.39 -23.86
CA ARG A 92 8.64 -0.73 -23.26
C ARG A 92 8.18 0.46 -24.09
N ALA A 93 9.10 1.26 -24.61
CA ALA A 93 8.78 2.43 -25.44
C ALA A 93 8.14 2.07 -26.79
N GLU A 94 8.32 0.84 -27.28
CA GLU A 94 7.68 0.34 -28.50
C GLU A 94 6.22 -0.10 -28.30
N LEU A 95 5.82 -0.39 -27.06
CA LEU A 95 4.51 -0.98 -26.75
C LEU A 95 3.49 0.12 -26.41
N GLU A 96 2.28 -0.02 -26.94
CA GLU A 96 1.14 0.76 -26.44
C GLU A 96 0.93 0.53 -24.95
N TYR A 97 0.62 1.59 -24.19
CA TYR A 97 0.65 1.54 -22.73
C TYR A 97 -0.31 0.49 -22.15
N THR A 98 -1.52 0.40 -22.70
CA THR A 98 -2.50 -0.62 -22.30
C THR A 98 -2.00 -2.04 -22.59
N GLU A 99 -1.25 -2.24 -23.67
CA GLU A 99 -0.66 -3.55 -23.98
C GLU A 99 0.51 -3.88 -23.05
N LEU A 100 1.32 -2.88 -22.71
CA LEU A 100 2.36 -3.01 -21.70
C LEU A 100 1.77 -3.43 -20.33
N CYS A 101 0.67 -2.80 -19.91
CA CYS A 101 -0.05 -3.18 -18.69
C CYS A 101 -0.60 -4.61 -18.81
N ARG A 102 -1.34 -4.93 -19.88
CA ARG A 102 -1.90 -6.27 -20.09
C ARG A 102 -0.85 -7.37 -20.00
N ARG A 103 0.27 -7.20 -20.71
CA ARG A 103 1.38 -8.15 -20.70
C ARG A 103 2.00 -8.32 -19.30
N SER A 104 1.98 -7.27 -18.49
CA SER A 104 2.51 -7.32 -17.11
C SER A 104 1.53 -8.00 -16.14
N PHE A 105 0.22 -7.83 -16.34
CA PHE A 105 -0.82 -8.38 -15.45
C PHE A 105 -1.20 -9.83 -15.78
N GLU A 106 -1.27 -10.20 -17.05
CA GLU A 106 -1.77 -11.53 -17.48
C GLU A 106 -1.08 -12.71 -16.77
N PRO A 107 0.27 -12.75 -16.61
CA PRO A 107 0.93 -13.87 -15.95
C PRO A 107 0.72 -13.94 -14.43
N THR A 108 0.18 -12.88 -13.82
CA THR A 108 0.06 -12.76 -12.35
C THR A 108 -1.16 -13.49 -11.79
N GLY A 109 -2.19 -13.72 -12.60
CA GLY A 109 -3.45 -14.32 -12.14
C GLY A 109 -4.18 -13.47 -11.09
N ILE A 110 -4.00 -12.15 -11.07
CA ILE A 110 -4.71 -11.29 -10.12
C ILE A 110 -6.21 -11.25 -10.45
N GLN A 111 -7.02 -11.67 -9.47
CA GLN A 111 -8.47 -11.66 -9.54
C GLN A 111 -9.04 -10.25 -9.35
N CYS A 112 -8.53 -9.53 -8.36
CA CYS A 112 -9.03 -8.22 -7.92
C CYS A 112 -7.88 -7.43 -7.26
N ILE A 113 -7.92 -6.10 -7.39
CA ILE A 113 -6.95 -5.20 -6.78
C ILE A 113 -7.69 -4.24 -5.85
N LEU A 114 -7.15 -4.05 -4.64
CA LEU A 114 -7.60 -3.07 -3.67
C LEU A 114 -6.70 -1.83 -3.76
N ILE A 115 -7.24 -0.74 -4.30
CA ILE A 115 -6.49 0.43 -4.72
C ILE A 115 -6.62 1.54 -3.69
N ASP A 116 -5.50 1.94 -3.10
CA ASP A 116 -5.35 3.18 -2.35
C ASP A 116 -5.10 4.34 -3.34
N ASP A 117 -6.15 5.13 -3.57
CA ASP A 117 -6.18 6.27 -4.49
C ASP A 117 -5.66 7.58 -3.86
N GLY A 118 -5.18 7.52 -2.62
CA GLY A 118 -4.65 8.68 -1.89
C GLY A 118 -3.14 8.90 -2.05
N LEU A 119 -2.44 8.12 -2.88
CA LEU A 119 -1.02 8.32 -3.15
C LEU A 119 -0.79 9.12 -4.43
N GLY A 120 0.01 10.20 -4.34
CA GLY A 120 0.49 10.95 -5.49
C GLY A 120 -0.48 12.03 -5.99
N VAL A 121 -0.32 12.43 -7.26
CA VAL A 121 -1.14 13.46 -7.91
C VAL A 121 -2.25 12.78 -8.72
N ARG A 122 -3.51 13.03 -8.39
CA ARG A 122 -4.67 12.38 -9.03
C ARG A 122 -4.69 12.56 -10.57
N ASP A 123 -4.12 13.65 -11.08
CA ASP A 123 -4.10 13.98 -12.50
C ASP A 123 -3.18 13.09 -13.35
N ILE A 124 -2.20 12.41 -12.73
CA ILE A 124 -1.22 11.61 -13.45
C ILE A 124 -1.51 10.11 -13.42
N VAL A 125 -2.62 9.70 -12.79
CA VAL A 125 -3.03 8.30 -12.65
C VAL A 125 -4.42 8.03 -13.20
N HIS A 126 -4.69 6.78 -13.55
CA HIS A 126 -6.01 6.32 -13.99
C HIS A 126 -6.96 6.17 -12.80
N GLU A 127 -8.26 6.37 -13.05
CA GLU A 127 -9.30 6.09 -12.05
C GLU A 127 -9.43 4.57 -11.80
N ILE A 128 -9.96 4.19 -10.64
CA ILE A 128 -10.07 2.78 -10.22
C ILE A 128 -10.71 1.89 -11.30
N PRO A 129 -11.88 2.22 -11.91
CA PRO A 129 -12.53 1.35 -12.89
C PRO A 129 -11.71 1.07 -14.16
N TRP A 130 -10.70 1.89 -14.46
CA TRP A 130 -9.81 1.64 -15.59
C TRP A 130 -9.00 0.35 -15.40
N HIS A 131 -8.75 -0.07 -14.17
CA HIS A 131 -7.94 -1.26 -13.85
C HIS A 131 -8.69 -2.57 -14.09
N ASP A 132 -10.02 -2.53 -14.15
CA ASP A 132 -10.89 -3.71 -14.33
C ASP A 132 -10.57 -4.46 -15.63
N GLN A 133 -10.00 -3.78 -16.64
CA GLN A 133 -9.61 -4.41 -17.91
C GLN A 133 -8.42 -5.38 -17.80
N PHE A 134 -7.69 -5.37 -16.68
CA PHE A 134 -6.51 -6.21 -16.45
C PHE A 134 -6.73 -7.32 -15.42
N THR A 135 -7.93 -7.40 -14.84
CA THR A 135 -8.27 -8.34 -13.76
C THR A 135 -9.59 -9.04 -14.06
N HIS A 136 -9.91 -10.07 -13.29
CA HIS A 136 -11.12 -10.87 -13.49
C HIS A 136 -12.33 -10.36 -12.67
N SER A 137 -12.14 -9.39 -11.80
CA SER A 137 -13.18 -8.77 -10.99
C SER A 137 -12.87 -7.29 -10.78
N PRO A 138 -13.91 -6.44 -10.62
CA PRO A 138 -13.71 -5.02 -10.44
C PRO A 138 -12.77 -4.70 -9.27
N ALA A 139 -11.89 -3.73 -9.49
CA ALA A 139 -11.05 -3.18 -8.44
C ALA A 139 -11.90 -2.47 -7.39
N LYS A 140 -11.42 -2.45 -6.14
CA LYS A 140 -12.10 -1.81 -5.01
C LYS A 140 -11.22 -0.75 -4.39
N ARG A 141 -11.84 0.21 -3.71
CA ARG A 141 -11.17 1.36 -3.11
C ARG A 141 -10.72 1.08 -1.69
N VAL A 142 -9.51 1.52 -1.36
CA VAL A 142 -8.96 1.63 -0.01
C VAL A 142 -8.81 3.11 0.30
N VAL A 143 -9.47 3.59 1.36
CA VAL A 143 -9.51 5.01 1.69
C VAL A 143 -8.29 5.38 2.53
N ARG A 144 -7.44 6.28 2.01
CA ARG A 144 -6.35 6.87 2.77
C ARG A 144 -6.86 7.99 3.67
N ILE A 145 -6.89 7.72 4.98
CA ILE A 145 -7.55 8.59 5.94
C ILE A 145 -6.88 9.96 6.08
N GLU A 146 -5.56 10.04 5.87
CA GLU A 146 -4.84 11.31 5.92
C GLU A 146 -5.21 12.25 4.76
N VAL A 147 -5.53 11.70 3.57
CA VAL A 147 -5.95 12.52 2.42
C VAL A 147 -7.33 13.11 2.67
N VAL A 148 -8.27 12.29 3.18
CA VAL A 148 -9.60 12.76 3.58
C VAL A 148 -9.47 13.87 4.63
N ALA A 149 -8.62 13.67 5.64
CA ALA A 149 -8.38 14.68 6.66
C ALA A 149 -7.75 15.97 6.09
N GLU A 150 -6.76 15.86 5.20
CA GLU A 150 -6.11 17.01 4.56
C GLU A 150 -7.07 17.83 3.68
N GLU A 151 -7.98 17.16 2.96
CA GLU A 151 -9.04 17.82 2.17
C GLU A 151 -10.00 18.60 3.06
N ILE A 152 -10.48 17.99 4.15
CA ILE A 152 -11.35 18.67 5.13
C ILE A 152 -10.64 19.87 5.77
N LEU A 153 -9.36 19.71 6.15
CA LEU A 153 -8.57 20.81 6.71
C LEU A 153 -8.42 21.96 5.70
N THR A 154 -8.20 21.65 4.42
CA THR A 154 -8.11 22.66 3.35
C THR A 154 -9.39 23.47 3.25
N GLU A 155 -10.56 22.82 3.27
CA GLU A 155 -11.86 23.51 3.28
C GLU A 155 -12.02 24.43 4.49
N ILE A 156 -11.66 23.94 5.69
CA ILE A 156 -11.82 24.70 6.92
C ILE A 156 -10.88 25.90 6.93
N PHE A 157 -9.60 25.72 6.58
CA PHE A 157 -8.63 26.81 6.56
C PHE A 157 -8.95 27.89 5.54
N ALA A 158 -9.60 27.55 4.42
CA ALA A 158 -10.09 28.54 3.46
C ALA A 158 -11.15 29.51 4.06
N THR A 159 -11.78 29.13 5.18
CA THR A 159 -12.74 29.99 5.90
C THR A 159 -12.11 30.79 7.04
N LEU A 160 -10.89 30.45 7.45
CA LEU A 160 -10.19 31.16 8.52
C LEU A 160 -9.44 32.37 7.98
N ASN A 161 -9.30 33.40 8.82
CA ASN A 161 -8.40 34.50 8.54
C ASN A 161 -6.93 34.08 8.79
N SER A 162 -5.97 34.89 8.35
CA SER A 162 -4.54 34.59 8.48
C SER A 162 -4.00 34.59 9.91
N SER A 163 -4.77 35.03 10.91
CA SER A 163 -4.37 35.02 12.32
C SER A 163 -5.59 34.71 13.20
N PRO A 164 -6.09 33.47 13.15
CA PRO A 164 -7.35 33.09 13.79
C PRO A 164 -7.21 33.17 15.31
N SER A 165 -8.30 33.53 15.99
CA SER A 165 -8.34 33.49 17.45
C SER A 165 -8.33 32.05 17.96
N LYS A 166 -8.02 31.85 19.24
CA LYS A 166 -8.18 30.52 19.89
C LYS A 166 -9.61 29.97 19.76
N GLU A 167 -10.62 30.83 19.75
CA GLU A 167 -12.02 30.43 19.61
C GLU A 167 -12.31 29.93 18.18
N ASP A 168 -11.78 30.62 17.17
CA ASP A 168 -11.88 30.18 15.76
C ASP A 168 -11.21 28.82 15.56
N LEU A 169 -10.03 28.60 16.14
CA LEU A 169 -9.30 27.33 16.08
C LEU A 169 -10.09 26.20 16.76
N ARG A 170 -10.68 26.46 17.93
CA ARG A 170 -11.54 25.48 18.64
C ARG A 170 -12.77 25.10 17.82
N HIS A 171 -13.41 26.10 17.20
CA HIS A 171 -14.53 25.86 16.30
C HIS A 171 -14.09 25.03 15.08
N GLY A 172 -12.94 25.36 14.49
CA GLY A 172 -12.33 24.61 13.38
C GLY A 172 -12.05 23.16 13.72
N ILE A 173 -11.50 22.86 14.91
CA ILE A 173 -11.26 21.49 15.39
C ILE A 173 -12.59 20.72 15.52
N THR A 174 -13.61 21.36 16.10
CA THR A 174 -14.94 20.74 16.27
C THR A 174 -15.55 20.39 14.92
N LEU A 175 -15.49 21.33 13.97
CA LEU A 175 -15.98 21.13 12.60
C LEU A 175 -15.18 20.06 11.85
N PHE A 176 -13.85 20.04 12.02
CA PHE A 176 -12.97 19.04 11.44
C PHE A 176 -13.36 17.63 11.90
N LEU A 177 -13.53 17.42 13.21
CA LEU A 177 -13.90 16.10 13.74
C LEU A 177 -15.30 15.66 13.29
N ALA A 178 -16.25 16.59 13.21
CA ALA A 178 -17.60 16.28 12.71
C ALA A 178 -17.56 15.85 11.23
N LYS A 179 -16.89 16.64 10.38
CA LYS A 179 -16.72 16.34 8.94
C LYS A 179 -15.94 15.05 8.71
N LEU A 180 -14.93 14.76 9.55
CA LEU A 180 -14.14 13.55 9.43
C LEU A 180 -14.99 12.29 9.70
N HIS A 181 -15.76 12.28 10.79
CA HIS A 181 -16.69 11.17 11.06
C HIS A 181 -17.66 10.97 9.91
N GLU A 182 -18.32 12.05 9.45
CA GLU A 182 -19.27 11.99 8.34
C GLU A 182 -18.61 11.42 7.06
N ALA A 183 -17.41 11.90 6.70
CA ALA A 183 -16.70 11.44 5.51
C ALA A 183 -16.28 9.97 5.59
N LEU A 184 -15.80 9.51 6.75
CA LEU A 184 -15.44 8.11 6.94
C LEU A 184 -16.68 7.21 6.99
N ASP A 185 -17.78 7.64 7.60
CA ASP A 185 -19.04 6.88 7.64
C ASP A 185 -19.66 6.76 6.23
N LEU A 186 -19.63 7.83 5.43
CA LEU A 186 -20.04 7.79 4.02
C LEU A 186 -19.15 6.82 3.22
N SER A 187 -17.84 6.85 3.46
CA SER A 187 -16.91 5.89 2.84
C SER A 187 -17.16 4.46 3.32
N ALA A 188 -17.56 4.27 4.57
CA ALA A 188 -17.92 2.96 5.11
C ALA A 188 -19.22 2.42 4.48
N ALA A 189 -20.18 3.30 4.17
CA ALA A 189 -21.42 2.92 3.51
C ALA A 189 -21.27 2.62 2.00
N ASP A 190 -20.19 3.10 1.37
CA ASP A 190 -19.92 2.88 -0.06
C ASP A 190 -19.56 1.41 -0.36
N PRO A 191 -20.30 0.71 -1.25
CA PRO A 191 -20.01 -0.67 -1.65
C PRO A 191 -18.73 -0.85 -2.49
N GLU A 192 -18.16 0.25 -3.00
CA GLU A 192 -16.88 0.24 -3.71
C GLU A 192 -15.68 0.38 -2.77
N VAL A 193 -15.89 0.80 -1.51
CA VAL A 193 -14.84 0.90 -0.49
C VAL A 193 -14.78 -0.40 0.32
N THR A 194 -13.60 -0.96 0.49
CA THR A 194 -13.39 -2.21 1.25
C THR A 194 -12.57 -2.04 2.52
N ALA A 195 -11.72 -1.02 2.60
CA ALA A 195 -10.79 -0.85 3.72
C ALA A 195 -10.39 0.61 3.91
N PHE A 196 -9.83 0.90 5.09
CA PHE A 196 -9.14 2.14 5.39
C PHE A 196 -7.63 1.89 5.51
N LYS A 197 -6.83 2.91 5.17
CA LYS A 197 -5.37 2.89 5.20
C LYS A 197 -4.88 4.15 5.90
N SER A 198 -3.95 3.96 6.83
CA SER A 198 -3.18 5.04 7.43
C SER A 198 -1.72 5.01 6.97
N VAL A 199 -1.17 6.21 6.76
CA VAL A 199 0.26 6.47 6.60
C VAL A 199 0.88 7.14 7.82
N VAL A 200 0.26 7.04 8.99
CA VAL A 200 0.72 7.66 10.25
C VAL A 200 2.18 7.33 10.58
N ALA A 201 2.66 6.13 10.22
CA ALA A 201 4.06 5.73 10.35
C ALA A 201 5.04 6.72 9.68
N TYR A 202 4.65 7.30 8.54
CA TYR A 202 5.43 8.29 7.77
C TYR A 202 5.18 9.73 8.20
N ARG A 203 4.23 9.97 9.11
CA ARG A 203 3.84 11.31 9.57
C ARG A 203 4.34 11.56 10.99
N SER A 204 3.89 10.77 11.95
CA SER A 204 4.15 10.94 13.38
C SER A 204 4.58 9.65 14.11
N GLY A 205 4.76 8.54 13.38
CA GLY A 205 5.13 7.24 13.91
C GLY A 205 3.92 6.38 14.34
N LEU A 206 4.15 5.11 14.64
CA LEU A 206 3.08 4.12 14.91
C LEU A 206 2.57 4.11 16.37
N ALA A 207 3.17 4.88 17.26
CA ALA A 207 2.73 4.97 18.65
C ALA A 207 1.49 5.87 18.75
N VAL A 208 0.32 5.35 18.39
CA VAL A 208 -0.96 6.10 18.38
C VAL A 208 -1.59 6.09 19.77
N TYR A 209 -1.93 7.27 20.29
CA TYR A 209 -2.58 7.43 21.59
C TYR A 209 -4.04 7.87 21.45
N ALA A 210 -4.93 7.20 22.19
CA ALA A 210 -6.34 7.54 22.28
C ALA A 210 -6.61 8.31 23.59
N ALA A 211 -6.60 9.64 23.53
CA ALA A 211 -6.97 10.52 24.63
C ALA A 211 -8.37 11.12 24.41
N ALA A 212 -9.05 11.61 25.44
CA ALA A 212 -10.25 12.44 25.25
C ALA A 212 -9.88 13.79 24.61
N VAL A 213 -10.82 14.48 23.94
CA VAL A 213 -10.52 15.78 23.32
C VAL A 213 -10.21 16.83 24.40
N GLU A 214 -10.88 16.74 25.53
CA GLU A 214 -10.71 17.62 26.68
C GLU A 214 -9.33 17.48 27.33
N GLU A 215 -8.71 16.30 27.24
CA GLU A 215 -7.40 16.01 27.83
C GLU A 215 -6.28 16.74 27.07
N ASP A 216 -6.40 16.82 25.74
CA ASP A 216 -5.34 17.34 24.86
C ASP A 216 -5.78 18.60 24.09
N LEU A 217 -6.80 19.33 24.55
CA LEU A 217 -7.39 20.44 23.79
C LEU A 217 -6.38 21.55 23.45
N GLU A 218 -5.51 21.94 24.39
CA GLU A 218 -4.49 22.97 24.11
C GLU A 218 -3.44 22.46 23.12
N GLU A 219 -3.07 21.17 23.15
CA GLU A 219 -2.17 20.57 22.16
C GLU A 219 -2.82 20.49 20.78
N LEU A 220 -4.11 20.14 20.72
CA LEU A 220 -4.90 20.15 19.49
C LEU A 220 -5.00 21.56 18.89
N ILE A 221 -5.23 22.59 19.72
CA ILE A 221 -5.25 23.99 19.27
C ILE A 221 -3.89 24.37 18.68
N ALA A 222 -2.79 24.06 19.37
CA ALA A 222 -1.44 24.34 18.89
C ALA A 222 -1.14 23.61 17.58
N ALA A 223 -1.47 22.32 17.48
CA ALA A 223 -1.31 21.52 16.27
C ALA A 223 -2.12 22.10 15.09
N PHE A 224 -3.40 22.42 15.32
CA PHE A 224 -4.28 22.98 14.30
C PHE A 224 -3.74 24.34 13.80
N GLN A 225 -3.27 25.19 14.72
CA GLN A 225 -2.61 26.45 14.39
C GLN A 225 -1.33 26.24 13.58
N ASN A 226 -0.45 25.31 13.98
CA ASN A 226 0.79 25.00 13.27
C ASN A 226 0.55 24.55 11.82
N ILE A 227 -0.49 23.74 11.59
CA ILE A 227 -0.85 23.30 10.24
C ILE A 227 -1.41 24.49 9.44
N HIS A 228 -2.29 25.29 10.03
CA HIS A 228 -2.85 26.48 9.39
C HIS A 228 -1.76 27.47 8.97
N GLU A 229 -0.82 27.79 9.86
CA GLU A 229 0.30 28.69 9.58
C GLU A 229 1.20 28.16 8.44
N ARG A 230 1.47 26.85 8.41
CA ARG A 230 2.20 26.20 7.31
C ARG A 230 1.43 26.18 6.00
N HIS A 231 0.10 26.21 6.05
CA HIS A 231 -0.75 26.26 4.86
C HIS A 231 -0.80 27.67 4.25
N ILE A 232 -0.57 28.74 5.02
CA ILE A 232 -0.52 30.10 4.48
C ILE A 232 0.59 30.19 3.42
N GLY A 233 0.19 30.34 2.16
CA GLY A 233 1.11 30.39 1.02
C GLY A 233 1.52 29.03 0.44
N SER A 234 0.90 27.93 0.87
CA SER A 234 1.05 26.59 0.30
C SER A 234 -0.29 26.12 -0.29
N ASP A 235 -0.26 25.60 -1.51
CA ASP A 235 -1.44 25.02 -2.16
C ASP A 235 -1.87 23.68 -1.53
N LYS A 236 -1.10 23.14 -0.59
CA LYS A 236 -1.35 21.83 0.03
C LYS A 236 -1.28 21.90 1.54
N VAL A 237 -2.29 21.32 2.19
CA VAL A 237 -2.27 20.99 3.62
C VAL A 237 -1.55 19.66 3.81
N ARG A 238 -0.68 19.60 4.81
CA ARG A 238 -0.01 18.37 5.23
C ARG A 238 -0.26 18.06 6.70
N LEU A 239 -0.95 16.96 6.96
CA LEU A 239 -1.21 16.42 8.29
C LEU A 239 0.04 15.73 8.85
N GLN A 240 0.70 16.36 9.82
CA GLN A 240 1.94 15.86 10.42
C GLN A 240 2.09 16.20 11.90
N GLU A 241 1.01 16.69 12.52
CA GLU A 241 1.01 16.99 13.95
C GLU A 241 0.49 15.76 14.70
N LYS A 242 1.28 15.24 15.63
CA LYS A 242 1.05 13.94 16.26
C LYS A 242 -0.35 13.81 16.85
N VAL A 243 -0.77 14.76 17.68
CA VAL A 243 -2.08 14.72 18.34
C VAL A 243 -3.25 14.66 17.34
N LEU A 244 -3.12 15.32 16.18
CA LEU A 244 -4.16 15.33 15.15
C LEU A 244 -4.10 14.06 14.28
N ASN A 245 -2.90 13.59 13.95
CA ASN A 245 -2.70 12.29 13.30
C ASN A 245 -3.30 11.14 14.10
N ASP A 246 -2.99 11.08 15.40
CA ASP A 246 -3.50 10.05 16.30
C ASP A 246 -5.04 10.12 16.39
N ARG A 247 -5.61 11.33 16.43
CA ARG A 247 -7.06 11.54 16.41
C ARG A 247 -7.71 11.01 15.13
N VAL A 248 -7.12 11.29 13.96
CA VAL A 248 -7.61 10.80 12.67
C VAL A 248 -7.60 9.27 12.63
N VAL A 249 -6.53 8.65 13.11
CA VAL A 249 -6.45 7.18 13.22
C VAL A 249 -7.51 6.64 14.19
N CYS A 250 -7.71 7.27 15.35
CA CYS A 250 -8.74 6.82 16.30
C CYS A 250 -10.15 6.88 15.72
N VAL A 251 -10.48 7.94 14.97
CA VAL A 251 -11.78 8.07 14.30
C VAL A 251 -11.95 6.99 13.24
N ALA A 252 -10.92 6.74 12.43
CA ALA A 252 -10.94 5.64 11.46
C ALA A 252 -11.15 4.28 12.14
N LEU A 253 -10.45 4.00 13.24
CA LEU A 253 -10.59 2.76 14.00
C LEU A 253 -12.02 2.56 14.53
N GLN A 254 -12.65 3.64 15.02
CA GLN A 254 -14.04 3.60 15.49
C GLN A 254 -15.01 3.30 14.35
N THR A 255 -14.87 3.97 13.21
CA THR A 255 -15.69 3.70 12.01
C THR A 255 -15.46 2.27 11.50
N SER A 256 -14.21 1.84 11.36
CA SER A 256 -13.82 0.48 10.97
C SER A 256 -14.46 -0.58 11.87
N ALA A 257 -14.40 -0.39 13.19
CA ALA A 257 -15.01 -1.29 14.17
C ALA A 257 -16.55 -1.39 14.03
N SER A 258 -17.21 -0.29 13.65
CA SER A 258 -18.67 -0.25 13.48
C SER A 258 -19.17 -0.91 12.20
N CYS A 259 -18.33 -0.97 11.15
CA CYS A 259 -18.71 -1.47 9.83
C CYS A 259 -18.02 -2.77 9.41
N GLY A 260 -17.07 -3.26 10.21
CA GLY A 260 -16.33 -4.50 9.93
C GLY A 260 -15.32 -4.38 8.78
N LYS A 261 -14.89 -3.16 8.41
CA LYS A 261 -13.86 -2.95 7.38
C LYS A 261 -12.45 -3.01 8.02
N PRO A 262 -11.51 -3.79 7.45
CA PRO A 262 -10.16 -3.91 8.00
C PRO A 262 -9.33 -2.65 7.75
N GLU A 263 -8.33 -2.43 8.61
CA GLU A 263 -7.30 -1.41 8.44
C GLU A 263 -5.95 -2.04 8.10
N SER A 264 -5.29 -1.49 7.08
CA SER A 264 -3.97 -1.96 6.66
C SER A 264 -2.89 -0.94 7.06
N TYR A 265 -1.86 -1.37 7.78
CA TYR A 265 -0.67 -0.56 8.07
C TYR A 265 0.50 -1.05 7.20
N TYR A 266 1.22 -0.13 6.55
CA TYR A 266 2.18 -0.45 5.47
C TYR A 266 3.36 -1.35 5.91
N LEU A 267 3.72 -1.40 7.20
CA LEU A 267 4.91 -2.11 7.67
C LEU A 267 4.77 -3.64 7.81
N GLY A 268 3.55 -4.20 7.78
CA GLY A 268 3.31 -5.56 8.32
C GLY A 268 3.73 -6.75 7.45
N THR A 269 3.59 -6.68 6.12
CA THR A 269 3.59 -7.91 5.31
C THR A 269 4.97 -8.31 4.77
N LEU A 270 5.82 -7.35 4.42
CA LEU A 270 7.14 -7.63 3.84
C LEU A 270 8.21 -7.91 4.91
N GLN A 271 8.31 -7.04 5.92
CA GLN A 271 9.22 -7.27 7.05
C GLN A 271 8.72 -8.41 7.95
N GLY A 272 7.41 -8.61 8.07
CA GLY A 272 6.83 -9.71 8.86
C GLY A 272 7.13 -11.09 8.29
N ARG A 273 7.04 -11.27 6.97
CA ARG A 273 7.36 -12.57 6.32
C ARG A 273 8.85 -12.89 6.39
N GLN A 274 9.71 -11.89 6.17
CA GLN A 274 11.16 -12.06 6.26
C GLN A 274 11.60 -12.33 7.71
N ALA A 275 11.07 -11.59 8.69
CA ALA A 275 11.36 -11.83 10.11
C ALA A 275 10.82 -13.18 10.62
N LEU A 276 9.63 -13.61 10.17
CA LEU A 276 9.10 -14.95 10.49
C LEU A 276 10.00 -16.05 9.94
N TYR A 277 10.49 -15.90 8.70
CA TYR A 277 11.40 -16.86 8.09
C TYR A 277 12.76 -16.88 8.79
N ASP A 278 13.37 -15.72 9.04
CA ASP A 278 14.71 -15.64 9.64
C ASP A 278 14.72 -16.18 11.09
N VAL A 279 13.74 -15.81 11.92
CA VAL A 279 13.64 -16.27 13.33
C VAL A 279 13.34 -17.76 13.43
N LEU A 280 12.35 -18.26 12.67
CA LEU A 280 11.96 -19.67 12.77
C LEU A 280 13.00 -20.60 12.13
N SER A 281 13.72 -20.14 11.10
CA SER A 281 14.86 -20.87 10.53
C SER A 281 15.99 -21.03 11.55
N GLU A 282 16.32 -19.98 12.32
CA GLU A 282 17.32 -20.06 13.40
C GLU A 282 16.87 -20.98 14.55
N THR A 283 15.59 -20.93 14.97
CA THR A 283 15.05 -21.78 16.04
C THR A 283 15.02 -23.28 15.65
N VAL A 284 14.75 -23.57 14.38
CA VAL A 284 14.85 -24.95 13.83
C VAL A 284 16.31 -25.40 13.79
N HIS A 285 17.24 -24.52 13.37
CA HIS A 285 18.67 -24.84 13.33
C HIS A 285 19.26 -25.10 14.73
N ALA A 286 18.76 -24.39 15.76
CA ALA A 286 19.12 -24.61 17.16
C ALA A 286 18.52 -25.89 17.77
N GLY A 287 17.60 -26.56 17.07
CA GLY A 287 16.96 -27.81 17.50
C GLY A 287 15.89 -27.62 18.58
N GLU A 288 15.43 -26.40 18.81
CA GLU A 288 14.42 -26.07 19.84
C GLU A 288 13.01 -26.43 19.38
N ILE A 289 12.73 -26.30 18.08
CA ILE A 289 11.50 -26.74 17.43
C ILE A 289 11.82 -27.52 16.16
N THR A 290 10.88 -28.36 15.72
CA THR A 290 10.99 -29.04 14.43
C THR A 290 10.49 -28.14 13.29
N GLU A 291 10.94 -28.38 12.07
CA GLU A 291 10.46 -27.67 10.87
C GLU A 291 8.93 -27.74 10.72
N ALA A 292 8.33 -28.88 11.07
CA ALA A 292 6.88 -29.06 11.05
C ALA A 292 6.15 -28.08 12.00
N VAL A 293 6.71 -27.83 13.18
CA VAL A 293 6.17 -26.86 14.16
C VAL A 293 6.35 -25.43 13.65
N ALA A 294 7.47 -25.11 13.01
CA ALA A 294 7.70 -23.79 12.40
C ALA A 294 6.69 -23.49 11.27
N VAL A 295 6.40 -24.47 10.43
CA VAL A 295 5.38 -24.35 9.36
C VAL A 295 4.00 -24.07 9.94
N GLU A 296 3.60 -24.81 10.97
CA GLU A 296 2.31 -24.61 11.64
C GLU A 296 2.19 -23.19 12.24
N ILE A 297 3.27 -22.66 12.81
CA ILE A 297 3.31 -21.28 13.33
C ILE A 297 3.09 -20.26 12.20
N VAL A 298 3.76 -20.45 11.05
CA VAL A 298 3.61 -19.57 9.88
C VAL A 298 2.20 -19.62 9.30
N GLU A 299 1.64 -20.81 9.13
CA GLU A 299 0.28 -21.00 8.62
C GLU A 299 -0.77 -20.37 9.55
N ASN A 300 -0.57 -20.51 10.86
CA ASN A 300 -1.43 -19.86 11.85
C ASN A 300 -1.33 -18.34 11.78
N ALA A 301 -0.11 -17.80 11.72
CA ALA A 301 0.13 -16.35 11.67
C ALA A 301 -0.39 -15.70 10.37
N LEU A 302 -0.27 -16.39 9.24
CA LEU A 302 -0.62 -15.85 7.92
C LEU A 302 -2.08 -16.12 7.51
N PHE A 303 -2.69 -17.18 8.01
CA PHE A 303 -3.99 -17.62 7.51
C PHE A 303 -4.97 -18.01 8.63
N HIS A 304 -4.67 -19.06 9.42
CA HIS A 304 -5.70 -19.66 10.26
C HIS A 304 -6.20 -18.74 11.39
N ASN A 305 -5.32 -17.89 11.94
CA ASN A 305 -5.74 -16.93 12.97
C ASN A 305 -6.70 -15.88 12.41
N ALA A 306 -6.36 -15.28 11.26
CA ALA A 306 -7.22 -14.32 10.59
C ALA A 306 -8.56 -14.98 10.20
N ASN A 307 -8.50 -16.15 9.59
CA ASN A 307 -9.69 -16.90 9.17
C ASN A 307 -10.66 -17.21 10.33
N ARG A 308 -10.13 -17.56 11.50
CA ARG A 308 -10.92 -17.77 12.72
C ARG A 308 -11.44 -16.47 13.33
N ILE A 309 -10.60 -15.45 13.46
CA ILE A 309 -10.94 -14.18 14.13
C ILE A 309 -11.99 -13.40 13.32
N TYR A 310 -11.85 -13.40 11.99
CA TYR A 310 -12.79 -12.73 11.09
C TYR A 310 -13.99 -13.61 10.72
N ASN A 311 -14.13 -14.79 11.33
CA ASN A 311 -15.24 -15.74 11.11
C ASN A 311 -15.52 -15.99 9.61
N LEU A 312 -14.47 -16.12 8.82
CA LEU A 312 -14.58 -16.09 7.35
C LEU A 312 -15.05 -17.43 6.78
N GLY A 313 -14.95 -18.52 7.56
CA GLY A 313 -15.34 -19.86 7.13
C GLY A 313 -14.56 -20.36 5.92
N LEU A 314 -13.35 -19.83 5.70
CA LEU A 314 -12.53 -20.15 4.53
C LEU A 314 -11.66 -21.35 4.87
N GLU A 315 -11.50 -22.26 3.93
CA GLU A 315 -10.41 -23.23 4.02
C GLU A 315 -9.16 -22.60 3.41
N PRO A 316 -7.97 -22.79 4.02
CA PRO A 316 -6.74 -22.40 3.38
C PRO A 316 -6.66 -23.11 2.05
N HIS A 317 -6.66 -22.32 0.98
CA HIS A 317 -6.40 -22.87 -0.33
C HIS A 317 -4.90 -23.14 -0.45
N THR A 318 -4.43 -24.15 0.27
CA THR A 318 -3.16 -24.81 0.03
C THR A 318 -3.38 -25.69 -1.18
N GLN A 319 -3.26 -25.03 -2.32
CA GLN A 319 -2.31 -25.47 -3.31
C GLN A 319 -1.26 -26.44 -2.64
N ALA A 320 -1.11 -27.73 -3.02
CA ALA A 320 -0.43 -28.82 -2.26
C ALA A 320 1.00 -29.34 -2.71
N GLN A 321 2.06 -28.78 -2.15
CA GLN A 321 3.47 -28.60 -2.56
C GLN A 321 3.95 -28.48 -4.04
N ARG A 322 4.89 -27.56 -4.38
CA ARG A 322 6.14 -27.87 -5.12
C ARG A 322 7.20 -28.02 -4.05
#